data_AF-A0A2D5EU67-F1
#
_entry.id   AF-A0A2D5EU67-F1
#
_cell.length_a   1.000
_cell.length_b   1.000
_cell.length_c   1.000
_cell.angle_alpha   90.00
_cell.angle_beta   90.00
_cell.angle_gamma   90.00
#
_symmetry.space_group_name_H-M   'P 1'
#
loop_
_entity.id
_entity.type
_entity.pdbx_description
1 polymer ?
#
loop_
_entity_poly.entity_id
_entity_poly.type
_entity_poly.pdbx_seq_one_letter_code
_entity_poly.pdbx_strand_id
1 'polypeptide(L)'
;MKALERYLFGEVDAVRPWLLQRLVLLMVAFDCWLDLVPHGGRYGFNDFNVSHFAFLDALQPVPGPGTYVGVILLTGLVAFVQALSRPTRAGLAVVCGLYTYGWLMSMLDSYQHHYMLSLVLLCFVFFPRLVRADVYAGAEPSRAERAGGALLLWSLVEIVLGLAGAPTPLGLLGPGSALETPGWIWAARVGLGLLGGLLVFLKEPREADGAEAARSKKGAKKDEKPSTKVRRKRSRKTKAKKSEATVAPAPAGPTTSAWGYVLLCVSTAIVYFYTAVTKLSDDWRQGHALQRLARTDATLALRDRAVGEGLPVLGVFREAGFWELMATGAILVQFVTLAGYLVAARQDVLSPRWRRLVQLALFAPLSFHLAAEVGLTLDIGWFSFYMIVIPAVVFLPAPLLRVLAAGWSWPAQRVAAAFAPRAKESEGAEAEAQARFEAGVLLVAAGATAVGIGALLDLPGALGAGIGASVLLVLGAAWAFRAGVPLRARGWAATTALGAVVMWASIAQSDVRFDYYRFVGGEYRRHGEYALALDAYERANAHVVSPWCVYEGRELLECYRRRETAEAIAEEQGLTVNERNRQRQEDEMRSYVERGIDRAEP
;
A
#
# COMPACT_ATOMS: atom_id res chain seq x y z
N MET A 1 -29.34 -7.59 -20.05
CA MET A 1 -28.11 -6.93 -20.55
C MET A 1 -27.97 -5.48 -20.10
N LYS A 2 -28.93 -4.57 -20.36
CA LYS A 2 -28.82 -3.13 -20.00
C LYS A 2 -28.53 -2.80 -18.52
N ALA A 3 -28.92 -3.65 -17.55
CA ALA A 3 -28.62 -3.41 -16.14
C ALA A 3 -27.16 -3.73 -15.78
N LEU A 4 -26.66 -4.88 -16.25
CA LEU A 4 -25.27 -5.31 -16.04
C LEU A 4 -24.28 -4.35 -16.72
N GLU A 5 -24.59 -3.90 -17.94
CA GLU A 5 -23.78 -2.92 -18.65
C GLU A 5 -23.70 -1.58 -17.90
N ARG A 6 -24.84 -1.07 -17.40
CA ARG A 6 -24.87 0.13 -16.56
C ARG A 6 -24.11 -0.03 -15.25
N TYR A 7 -24.04 -1.24 -14.72
CA TYR A 7 -23.27 -1.55 -13.52
C TYR A 7 -21.77 -1.59 -13.83
N LEU A 8 -21.35 -2.37 -14.84
CA LEU A 8 -19.95 -2.58 -15.18
C LEU A 8 -19.26 -1.33 -15.76
N PHE A 9 -19.96 -0.55 -16.60
CA PHE A 9 -19.37 0.59 -17.31
C PHE A 9 -19.79 1.94 -16.75
N GLY A 10 -20.55 1.96 -15.66
CA GLY A 10 -21.03 3.19 -15.08
C GLY A 10 -19.91 4.07 -14.53
N GLU A 11 -20.17 5.37 -14.47
CA GLU A 11 -19.18 6.36 -14.04
C GLU A 11 -18.87 6.29 -12.55
N VAL A 12 -17.60 6.48 -12.20
CA VAL A 12 -17.09 6.62 -10.83
C VAL A 12 -16.26 7.89 -10.71
N ASP A 13 -16.11 8.43 -9.51
CA ASP A 13 -15.24 9.59 -9.28
C ASP A 13 -13.78 9.23 -9.61
N ALA A 14 -13.14 10.03 -10.47
CA ALA A 14 -11.81 9.73 -10.99
C ALA A 14 -10.74 9.59 -9.90
N VAL A 15 -10.93 10.22 -8.73
CA VAL A 15 -9.98 10.14 -7.62
C VAL A 15 -9.80 8.71 -7.10
N ARG A 16 -10.85 7.88 -7.13
CA ARG A 16 -10.83 6.52 -6.56
C ARG A 16 -9.86 5.59 -7.29
N PRO A 17 -10.05 5.29 -8.60
CA PRO A 17 -9.11 4.44 -9.32
C PRO A 17 -7.72 5.08 -9.40
N TRP A 18 -7.62 6.41 -9.46
CA TRP A 18 -6.33 7.12 -9.50
C TRP A 18 -5.51 6.93 -8.22
N LEU A 19 -6.13 7.07 -7.04
CA LEU A 19 -5.46 6.97 -5.75
C LEU A 19 -5.24 5.52 -5.36
N LEU A 20 -6.25 4.66 -5.58
CA LEU A 20 -6.17 3.22 -5.28
C LEU A 20 -4.98 2.58 -5.99
N GLN A 21 -4.83 2.83 -7.29
CA GLN A 21 -3.73 2.30 -8.08
C GLN A 21 -2.37 2.72 -7.52
N ARG A 22 -2.22 3.98 -7.10
CA ARG A 22 -0.93 4.52 -6.62
C ARG A 22 -0.55 3.96 -5.26
N LEU A 23 -1.50 3.94 -4.32
CA LEU A 23 -1.24 3.44 -2.97
C LEU A 23 -0.92 1.94 -3.01
N VAL A 24 -1.73 1.15 -3.74
CA VAL A 24 -1.49 -0.30 -3.84
C VAL A 24 -0.18 -0.60 -4.56
N LEU A 25 0.16 0.08 -5.66
CA LEU A 25 1.45 -0.15 -6.34
C LEU A 25 2.65 0.24 -5.48
N LEU A 26 2.53 1.27 -4.64
CA LEU A 26 3.59 1.60 -3.68
C LEU A 26 3.73 0.47 -2.65
N MET A 27 2.62 -0.03 -2.11
CA MET A 27 2.65 -1.14 -1.16
C MET A 27 3.25 -2.39 -1.79
N VAL A 28 2.89 -2.73 -3.03
CA VAL A 28 3.50 -3.84 -3.79
C VAL A 28 5.00 -3.69 -3.91
N ALA A 29 5.50 -2.46 -4.07
CA ALA A 29 6.94 -2.22 -4.09
C ALA A 29 7.62 -2.62 -2.76
N PHE A 30 7.09 -2.16 -1.63
CA PHE A 30 7.66 -2.48 -0.32
C PHE A 30 7.45 -3.93 0.10
N ASP A 31 6.28 -4.49 -0.18
CA ASP A 31 5.96 -5.91 0.01
C ASP A 31 6.96 -6.81 -0.73
N CYS A 32 7.23 -6.50 -2.00
CA CYS A 32 8.29 -7.20 -2.75
C CYS A 32 9.66 -7.09 -2.06
N TRP A 33 10.06 -5.90 -1.60
CA TRP A 33 11.41 -5.68 -1.06
C TRP A 33 11.63 -6.19 0.36
N LEU A 34 10.59 -6.11 1.20
CA LEU A 34 10.69 -6.35 2.64
C LEU A 34 10.15 -7.70 3.06
N ASP A 35 9.15 -8.24 2.36
CA ASP A 35 8.47 -9.49 2.74
C ASP A 35 8.88 -10.64 1.82
N LEU A 36 8.81 -10.45 0.50
CA LEU A 36 9.05 -11.53 -0.47
C LEU A 36 10.52 -11.86 -0.69
N VAL A 37 11.41 -10.86 -0.73
CA VAL A 37 12.86 -11.07 -0.94
C VAL A 37 13.47 -12.04 0.09
N PRO A 38 13.22 -11.90 1.42
CA PRO A 38 13.71 -12.85 2.42
C PRO A 38 13.39 -14.30 2.06
N HIS A 39 12.15 -14.58 1.64
CA HIS A 39 11.70 -15.93 1.31
C HIS A 39 12.39 -16.54 0.09
N GLY A 40 12.99 -15.72 -0.79
CA GLY A 40 13.71 -16.16 -1.97
C GLY A 40 14.84 -17.16 -1.67
N GLY A 41 15.38 -17.19 -0.45
CA GLY A 41 16.41 -18.15 -0.04
C GLY A 41 15.95 -19.61 -0.05
N ARG A 42 14.63 -19.85 -0.07
CA ARG A 42 14.01 -21.18 -0.09
C ARG A 42 13.59 -21.62 -1.50
N TYR A 43 13.51 -20.70 -2.45
CA TYR A 43 12.91 -20.94 -3.77
C TYR A 43 13.82 -21.80 -4.66
N GLY A 44 13.30 -22.91 -5.19
CA GLY A 44 14.02 -23.75 -6.13
C GLY A 44 15.30 -24.36 -5.56
N PHE A 45 15.37 -24.52 -4.23
CA PHE A 45 16.51 -25.17 -3.60
C PHE A 45 16.59 -26.64 -4.06
N ASN A 46 17.77 -27.08 -4.50
CA ASN A 46 18.01 -28.40 -5.13
C ASN A 46 17.09 -28.70 -6.32
N ASP A 47 16.79 -27.68 -7.14
CA ASP A 47 15.87 -27.78 -8.28
C ASP A 47 14.46 -28.26 -7.92
N PHE A 48 14.13 -28.29 -6.62
CA PHE A 48 12.81 -28.66 -6.14
C PHE A 48 11.94 -27.42 -6.04
N ASN A 49 10.94 -27.36 -6.91
CA ASN A 49 9.92 -26.34 -6.83
C ASN A 49 8.62 -26.88 -7.44
N VAL A 50 7.52 -26.67 -6.75
CA VAL A 50 6.19 -27.12 -7.18
C VAL A 50 5.42 -25.89 -7.56
N SER A 51 5.10 -25.74 -8.84
CA SER A 51 4.27 -24.62 -9.28
C SER A 51 2.83 -24.78 -8.79
N HIS A 52 2.10 -23.67 -8.67
CA HIS A 52 0.68 -23.70 -8.29
C HIS A 52 -0.21 -24.41 -9.31
N PHE A 53 0.26 -24.53 -10.56
CA PHE A 53 -0.47 -25.19 -11.64
C PHE A 53 0.46 -26.11 -12.45
N ALA A 54 0.12 -27.39 -12.55
CA ALA A 54 0.94 -28.41 -13.21
C ALA A 54 1.40 -28.06 -14.65
N PHE A 55 0.67 -27.22 -15.40
CA PHE A 55 1.10 -26.81 -16.74
C PHE A 55 2.31 -25.85 -16.72
N LEU A 56 2.56 -25.16 -15.60
CA LEU A 56 3.73 -24.29 -15.43
C LEU A 56 4.99 -25.10 -15.15
N ASP A 57 4.87 -26.34 -14.69
CA ASP A 57 6.01 -27.26 -14.59
C ASP A 57 6.62 -27.56 -15.96
N ALA A 58 5.92 -27.26 -17.07
CA ALA A 58 6.48 -27.33 -18.42
C ALA A 58 7.40 -26.15 -18.77
N LEU A 59 7.39 -25.06 -17.99
CA LEU A 59 8.22 -23.87 -18.19
C LEU A 59 9.60 -24.00 -17.51
N GLN A 60 10.15 -25.23 -17.44
CA GLN A 60 11.48 -25.47 -16.90
C GLN A 60 12.57 -24.66 -17.63
N PRO A 61 13.63 -24.23 -16.91
CA PRO A 61 13.88 -24.47 -15.49
C PRO A 61 13.01 -23.57 -14.59
N VAL A 62 12.53 -24.10 -13.47
CA VAL A 62 11.87 -23.28 -12.43
C VAL A 62 12.86 -22.23 -11.92
N PRO A 63 12.43 -20.98 -11.62
CA PRO A 63 13.32 -19.96 -11.07
C PRO A 63 13.99 -20.46 -9.78
N GLY A 64 15.32 -20.58 -9.82
CA GLY A 64 16.15 -20.74 -8.63
C GLY A 64 16.17 -19.47 -7.76
N PRO A 65 16.86 -19.51 -6.61
CA PRO A 65 16.81 -18.43 -5.61
C PRO A 65 17.12 -17.05 -6.19
N GLY A 66 18.22 -16.95 -6.95
CA GLY A 66 18.63 -15.69 -7.56
C GLY A 66 17.65 -15.20 -8.63
N THR A 67 17.11 -16.08 -9.47
CA THR A 67 16.12 -15.70 -10.48
C THR A 67 14.85 -15.15 -9.83
N TYR A 68 14.36 -15.81 -8.78
CA TYR A 68 13.21 -15.34 -8.02
C TYR A 68 13.45 -13.96 -7.39
N VAL A 69 14.54 -13.80 -6.63
CA VAL A 69 14.89 -12.51 -6.00
C VAL A 69 15.02 -11.41 -7.05
N GLY A 70 15.66 -11.69 -8.18
CA GLY A 70 15.76 -10.75 -9.30
C GLY A 70 14.40 -10.33 -9.86
N VAL A 71 13.47 -11.28 -10.06
CA VAL A 71 12.10 -11.00 -10.51
C VAL A 71 11.35 -10.14 -9.50
N ILE A 72 11.43 -10.45 -8.21
CA ILE A 72 10.71 -9.73 -7.14
C ILE A 72 11.27 -8.31 -6.98
N LEU A 73 12.59 -8.12 -6.96
CA LEU A 73 13.20 -6.79 -6.90
C LEU A 73 12.80 -5.94 -8.12
N LEU A 74 12.83 -6.51 -9.32
CA LEU A 74 12.39 -5.84 -10.54
C LEU A 74 10.90 -5.49 -10.48
N THR A 75 10.06 -6.41 -10.01
CA THR A 75 8.62 -6.19 -9.83
C THR A 75 8.38 -4.98 -8.93
N GLY A 76 9.02 -4.95 -7.76
CA GLY A 76 8.86 -3.85 -6.81
C GLY A 76 9.36 -2.52 -7.37
N LEU A 77 10.49 -2.51 -8.09
CA LEU A 77 11.01 -1.29 -8.73
C LEU A 77 10.07 -0.76 -9.82
N VAL A 78 9.55 -1.63 -10.68
CA VAL A 78 8.59 -1.22 -11.72
C VAL A 78 7.29 -0.75 -11.08
N ALA A 79 6.79 -1.42 -10.04
CA ALA A 79 5.59 -1.01 -9.29
C ALA A 79 5.76 0.39 -8.68
N PHE A 80 6.91 0.65 -8.05
CA PHE A 80 7.26 1.96 -7.50
C PHE A 80 7.27 3.06 -8.58
N VAL A 81 7.89 2.78 -9.72
CA VAL A 81 7.90 3.70 -10.87
C VAL A 81 6.47 3.97 -11.37
N GLN A 82 5.62 2.95 -11.49
CA GLN A 82 4.22 3.15 -11.89
C GLN A 82 3.43 3.94 -10.82
N ALA A 83 3.71 3.77 -9.53
CA ALA A 83 3.04 4.48 -8.44
C ALA A 83 3.34 5.99 -8.44
N LEU A 84 4.59 6.39 -8.73
CA LEU A 84 5.02 7.79 -8.71
C LEU A 84 4.92 8.50 -10.06
N SER A 85 4.90 7.76 -11.16
CA SER A 85 4.82 8.34 -12.51
C SER A 85 3.38 8.29 -13.08
N ARG A 86 3.25 8.46 -14.40
CA ARG A 86 1.99 8.19 -15.11
C ARG A 86 1.94 6.69 -15.44
N PRO A 87 1.02 5.92 -14.83
CA PRO A 87 0.91 4.50 -15.10
C PRO A 87 0.65 4.23 -16.59
N THR A 88 1.33 3.23 -17.14
CA THR A 88 1.10 2.73 -18.49
C THR A 88 0.54 1.32 -18.43
N ARG A 89 -0.28 0.94 -19.42
CA ARG A 89 -0.82 -0.42 -19.47
C ARG A 89 0.28 -1.48 -19.59
N ALA A 90 1.30 -1.20 -20.40
CA ALA A 90 2.46 -2.08 -20.53
C ALA A 90 3.20 -2.22 -19.20
N GLY A 91 3.51 -1.12 -18.51
CA GLY A 91 4.16 -1.17 -17.19
C GLY A 91 3.33 -1.92 -16.15
N LEU A 92 2.01 -1.72 -16.11
CA LEU A 92 1.11 -2.44 -15.22
C LEU A 92 1.02 -3.94 -15.57
N ALA A 93 1.02 -4.28 -16.86
CA ALA A 93 1.05 -5.67 -17.32
C ALA A 93 2.38 -6.34 -16.97
N VAL A 94 3.50 -5.61 -17.02
CA VAL A 94 4.80 -6.10 -16.55
C VAL A 94 4.77 -6.35 -15.05
N VAL A 95 4.27 -5.42 -14.23
CA VAL A 95 4.15 -5.64 -12.77
C VAL A 95 3.26 -6.84 -12.48
N CYS A 96 2.08 -6.93 -13.10
CA CYS A 96 1.19 -8.07 -12.96
C CYS A 96 1.86 -9.38 -13.38
N GLY A 97 2.49 -9.41 -14.56
CA GLY A 97 3.12 -10.61 -15.09
C GLY A 97 4.28 -11.09 -14.24
N LEU A 98 5.17 -10.19 -13.82
CA LEU A 98 6.32 -10.55 -12.98
C LEU A 98 5.90 -10.97 -11.57
N TYR A 99 4.97 -10.23 -10.93
CA TYR A 99 4.45 -10.58 -9.61
C TYR A 99 3.74 -11.94 -9.63
N THR A 100 2.81 -12.12 -10.58
CA THR A 100 2.06 -13.37 -10.73
C THR A 100 2.99 -14.53 -11.09
N TYR A 101 4.00 -14.32 -11.94
CA TYR A 101 5.00 -15.33 -12.23
C TYR A 101 5.81 -15.72 -10.98
N GLY A 102 6.31 -14.74 -10.22
CA GLY A 102 7.07 -14.99 -9.00
C GLY A 102 6.31 -15.88 -8.01
N TRP A 103 5.03 -15.58 -7.78
CA TRP A 103 4.15 -16.37 -6.93
C TRP A 103 3.80 -17.75 -7.53
N LEU A 104 3.40 -17.80 -8.81
CA LEU A 104 2.89 -19.04 -9.42
C LEU A 104 3.93 -20.17 -9.53
N MET A 105 5.21 -19.83 -9.57
CA MET A 105 6.27 -20.83 -9.76
C MET A 105 6.62 -21.59 -8.48
N SER A 106 6.02 -21.28 -7.31
CA SER A 106 6.32 -21.98 -6.06
C SER A 106 5.15 -22.05 -5.07
N MET A 107 4.84 -23.27 -4.63
CA MET A 107 3.94 -23.54 -3.52
C MET A 107 4.56 -23.35 -2.14
N LEU A 108 5.86 -22.99 -2.05
CA LEU A 108 6.44 -22.54 -0.77
C LEU A 108 5.72 -21.29 -0.25
N ASP A 109 5.14 -20.54 -1.17
CA ASP A 109 4.32 -19.37 -0.91
C ASP A 109 2.85 -19.68 -1.27
N SER A 110 2.23 -20.52 -0.45
CA SER A 110 0.83 -20.91 -0.59
C SER A 110 -0.16 -19.90 -0.01
N TYR A 111 0.28 -18.69 0.33
CA TYR A 111 -0.60 -17.71 0.93
C TYR A 111 -1.65 -17.24 -0.09
N GLN A 112 -2.93 -17.39 0.28
CA GLN A 112 -4.07 -17.07 -0.58
C GLN A 112 -4.11 -15.60 -1.02
N HIS A 113 -3.39 -14.72 -0.31
CA HIS A 113 -3.40 -13.30 -0.60
C HIS A 113 -2.59 -12.89 -1.83
N HIS A 114 -1.51 -13.61 -2.20
CA HIS A 114 -0.77 -13.28 -3.42
C HIS A 114 -1.58 -13.57 -4.69
N TYR A 115 -2.49 -14.55 -4.63
CA TYR A 115 -3.51 -14.76 -5.67
C TYR A 115 -4.44 -13.54 -5.79
N MET A 116 -4.97 -13.05 -4.67
CA MET A 116 -5.80 -11.84 -4.66
C MET A 116 -5.04 -10.64 -5.21
N LEU A 117 -3.78 -10.45 -4.83
CA LEU A 117 -2.97 -9.34 -5.31
C LEU A 117 -2.69 -9.45 -6.81
N SER A 118 -2.46 -10.66 -7.33
CA SER A 118 -2.39 -10.92 -8.78
C SER A 118 -3.65 -10.48 -9.51
N LEU A 119 -4.85 -10.78 -8.96
CA LEU A 119 -6.12 -10.32 -9.52
C LEU A 119 -6.28 -8.79 -9.45
N VAL A 120 -5.85 -8.16 -8.36
CA VAL A 120 -5.87 -6.70 -8.20
C VAL A 120 -4.96 -6.03 -9.25
N LEU A 121 -3.74 -6.55 -9.42
CA LEU A 121 -2.79 -6.06 -10.42
C LEU A 121 -3.30 -6.26 -11.85
N LEU A 122 -3.96 -7.38 -12.13
CA LEU A 122 -4.64 -7.61 -13.40
C LEU A 122 -5.75 -6.58 -13.65
N CYS A 123 -6.57 -6.28 -12.62
CA CYS A 123 -7.60 -5.24 -12.72
C CYS A 123 -6.97 -3.87 -13.06
N PHE A 124 -5.81 -3.54 -12.48
CA PHE A 124 -5.11 -2.28 -12.75
C PHE A 124 -4.68 -2.11 -14.20
N VAL A 125 -4.35 -3.19 -14.92
CA VAL A 125 -4.06 -3.14 -16.37
C VAL A 125 -5.22 -2.51 -17.15
N PHE A 126 -6.45 -2.71 -16.66
CA PHE A 126 -7.69 -2.23 -17.25
C PHE A 126 -8.22 -0.93 -16.65
N PHE A 127 -7.55 -0.37 -15.64
CA PHE A 127 -7.93 0.94 -15.08
C PHE A 127 -7.79 2.06 -16.15
N PRO A 128 -8.57 3.15 -16.01
CA PRO A 128 -8.37 4.34 -16.81
C PRO A 128 -6.97 4.94 -16.53
N ARG A 129 -6.31 5.47 -17.57
CA ARG A 129 -4.96 6.05 -17.50
C ARG A 129 -4.98 7.49 -16.98
N LEU A 130 -5.45 7.63 -15.75
CA LEU A 130 -5.71 8.92 -15.12
C LEU A 130 -4.41 9.63 -14.72
N VAL A 131 -4.37 10.93 -15.01
CA VAL A 131 -3.38 11.87 -14.51
C VAL A 131 -4.02 12.78 -13.46
N ARG A 132 -3.18 13.53 -12.74
CA ARG A 132 -3.65 14.49 -11.72
C ARG A 132 -4.68 15.47 -12.28
N ALA A 133 -4.49 15.96 -13.50
CA ALA A 133 -5.41 16.89 -14.14
C ALA A 133 -6.84 16.32 -14.26
N ASP A 134 -6.97 15.00 -14.42
CA ASP A 134 -8.26 14.31 -14.50
C ASP A 134 -8.96 14.25 -13.14
N VAL A 135 -8.23 14.38 -12.02
CA VAL A 135 -8.80 14.33 -10.66
C VAL A 135 -9.31 15.71 -10.21
N TYR A 136 -8.61 16.78 -10.61
CA TYR A 136 -8.89 18.15 -10.17
C TYR A 136 -9.49 19.06 -11.27
N ALA A 137 -9.79 18.54 -12.46
CA ALA A 137 -10.29 19.33 -13.59
C ALA A 137 -9.37 20.53 -13.94
N GLY A 138 -8.07 20.36 -13.80
CA GLY A 138 -7.09 21.45 -13.99
C GLY A 138 -7.01 22.49 -12.87
N ALA A 139 -7.86 22.41 -11.84
CA ALA A 139 -7.72 23.25 -10.66
C ALA A 139 -6.50 22.82 -9.84
N GLU A 140 -5.67 23.77 -9.44
CA GLU A 140 -4.62 23.48 -8.46
C GLU A 140 -5.24 23.38 -7.07
N PRO A 141 -5.00 22.29 -6.32
CA PRO A 141 -5.35 22.21 -4.92
C PRO A 141 -4.70 23.35 -4.15
N SER A 142 -5.46 23.90 -3.21
CA SER A 142 -5.01 24.94 -2.29
C SER A 142 -3.77 24.51 -1.51
N ARG A 143 -3.06 25.49 -0.93
CA ARG A 143 -1.93 25.18 -0.04
C ARG A 143 -2.37 24.34 1.16
N ALA A 144 -3.54 24.67 1.73
CA ALA A 144 -4.15 23.92 2.84
C ALA A 144 -4.47 22.47 2.45
N GLU A 145 -5.07 22.21 1.28
CA GLU A 145 -5.34 20.84 0.82
C GLU A 145 -4.06 20.03 0.60
N ARG A 146 -3.00 20.65 0.06
CA ARG A 146 -1.70 19.99 -0.12
C ARG A 146 -1.03 19.68 1.22
N ALA A 147 -0.98 20.65 2.13
CA ALA A 147 -0.38 20.49 3.44
C ALA A 147 -1.16 19.49 4.29
N GLY A 148 -2.49 19.65 4.37
CA GLY A 148 -3.37 18.75 5.12
C GLY A 148 -3.37 17.34 4.53
N GLY A 149 -3.40 17.22 3.21
CA GLY A 149 -3.25 15.94 2.53
C GLY A 149 -1.90 15.27 2.78
N ALA A 150 -0.80 16.04 2.78
CA ALA A 150 0.53 15.50 3.04
C ALA A 150 0.67 15.02 4.49
N LEU A 151 0.13 15.78 5.46
CA LEU A 151 0.09 15.40 6.88
C LEU A 151 -0.77 14.15 7.11
N LEU A 152 -1.94 14.06 6.47
CA LEU A 152 -2.79 12.89 6.52
C LEU A 152 -2.11 11.66 5.94
N LEU A 153 -1.50 11.79 4.76
CA LEU A 153 -0.79 10.69 4.12
C LEU A 153 0.42 10.26 4.95
N TRP A 154 1.18 11.22 5.47
CA TRP A 154 2.33 10.95 6.33
C TRP A 154 1.90 10.21 7.59
N SER A 155 0.85 10.69 8.27
CA SER A 155 0.23 10.02 9.42
C SER A 155 -0.20 8.59 9.09
N LEU A 156 -0.86 8.37 7.94
CA LEU A 156 -1.27 7.03 7.51
C LEU A 156 -0.08 6.12 7.25
N VAL A 157 0.96 6.60 6.56
CA VAL A 157 2.19 5.85 6.31
C VAL A 157 2.89 5.50 7.62
N GLU A 158 3.00 6.46 8.53
CA GLU A 158 3.58 6.28 9.87
C GLU A 158 2.82 5.25 10.70
N ILE A 159 1.48 5.30 10.68
CA ILE A 159 0.64 4.35 11.40
C ILE A 159 0.79 2.96 10.79
N VAL A 160 0.71 2.85 9.46
CA VAL A 160 0.84 1.57 8.75
C VAL A 160 2.21 0.95 9.00
N LEU A 161 3.29 1.70 8.77
CA LEU A 161 4.65 1.20 8.98
C LEU A 161 4.90 0.88 10.45
N GLY A 162 4.45 1.73 11.38
CA GLY A 162 4.62 1.49 12.81
C GLY A 162 3.83 0.28 13.31
N LEU A 163 2.64 0.03 12.77
CA LEU A 163 1.87 -1.20 13.05
C LEU A 163 2.55 -2.44 12.44
N ALA A 164 3.21 -2.28 11.29
CA ALA A 164 3.97 -3.34 10.62
C ALA A 164 5.31 -3.69 11.31
N GLY A 165 5.66 -2.99 12.40
CA GLY A 165 6.99 -3.09 13.00
C GLY A 165 8.12 -2.53 12.12
N ALA A 166 7.77 -1.84 11.03
CA ALA A 166 8.74 -1.28 10.10
C ALA A 166 9.27 0.07 10.62
N PRO A 167 10.58 0.35 10.44
CA PRO A 167 11.14 1.64 10.80
C PRO A 167 10.41 2.77 10.05
N THR A 168 9.83 3.69 10.82
CA THR A 168 9.09 4.83 10.25
C THR A 168 10.00 6.06 10.12
N PRO A 169 9.72 7.00 9.21
CA PRO A 169 10.48 8.25 9.12
C PRO A 169 10.50 9.09 10.41
N LEU A 170 9.41 9.14 11.20
CA LEU A 170 9.42 9.71 12.56
C LEU A 170 10.09 8.77 13.57
N GLY A 171 10.21 7.49 13.26
CA GLY A 171 11.06 6.51 13.95
C GLY A 171 12.57 6.81 13.84
N LEU A 172 12.98 7.82 13.06
CA LEU A 172 14.30 8.44 13.25
C LEU A 172 14.44 9.12 14.64
N LEU A 173 13.34 9.29 15.40
CA LEU A 173 13.31 9.83 16.77
C LEU A 173 12.88 8.82 17.85
N GLY A 174 12.64 7.54 17.51
CA GLY A 174 12.20 6.51 18.45
C GLY A 174 11.98 5.16 17.77
N PRO A 175 11.93 4.05 18.50
CA PRO A 175 12.05 2.75 17.86
C PRO A 175 10.82 2.40 17.00
N GLY A 176 11.07 1.64 15.93
CA GLY A 176 10.14 1.42 14.82
C GLY A 176 9.01 0.42 15.08
N SER A 177 9.01 -0.24 16.24
CA SER A 177 7.98 -1.23 16.53
C SER A 177 6.75 -0.68 17.23
N ALA A 178 5.64 -1.40 17.09
CA ALA A 178 4.38 -1.06 17.74
C ALA A 178 4.48 -1.10 19.27
N LEU A 179 5.33 -1.98 19.82
CA LEU A 179 5.53 -2.18 21.25
C LEU A 179 6.45 -1.11 21.87
N GLU A 180 7.46 -0.63 21.13
CA GLU A 180 8.38 0.41 21.63
C GLU A 180 7.88 1.83 21.42
N THR A 181 6.94 2.05 20.51
CA THR A 181 6.43 3.38 20.22
C THR A 181 5.67 3.91 21.43
N PRO A 182 6.20 4.91 22.20
CA PRO A 182 5.49 5.44 23.35
C PRO A 182 4.13 5.98 22.94
N GLY A 183 3.11 5.84 23.80
CA GLY A 183 1.74 6.26 23.48
C GLY A 183 1.62 7.71 22.99
N TRP A 184 2.53 8.60 23.39
CA TRP A 184 2.57 9.98 22.88
C TRP A 184 3.01 10.08 21.41
N ILE A 185 3.86 9.18 20.89
CA ILE A 185 4.21 9.12 19.47
C ILE A 185 2.99 8.65 18.67
N TRP A 186 2.25 7.64 19.16
CA TRP A 186 0.97 7.26 18.57
C TRP A 186 -0.03 8.41 18.57
N ALA A 187 -0.14 9.14 19.69
CA ALA A 187 -0.97 10.34 19.78
C ALA A 187 -0.49 11.44 18.82
N ALA A 188 0.81 11.60 18.60
CA ALA A 188 1.37 12.53 17.63
C ALA A 188 1.09 12.11 16.18
N ARG A 189 1.23 10.81 15.86
CA ARG A 189 0.88 10.24 14.54
C ARG A 189 -0.60 10.48 14.25
N VAL A 190 -1.49 10.13 15.17
CA VAL A 190 -2.94 10.38 15.06
C VAL A 190 -3.23 11.88 15.01
N GLY A 191 -2.57 12.67 15.87
CA GLY A 191 -2.71 14.12 15.95
C GLY A 191 -2.31 14.84 14.65
N LEU A 192 -1.24 14.41 13.98
CA LEU A 192 -0.84 14.90 12.67
C LEU A 192 -1.90 14.57 11.61
N GLY A 193 -2.49 13.38 11.66
CA GLY A 193 -3.61 12.99 10.81
C GLY A 193 -4.84 13.86 11.05
N LEU A 194 -5.25 14.04 12.31
CA LEU A 194 -6.37 14.90 12.70
C LEU A 194 -6.13 16.35 12.31
N LEU A 195 -4.92 16.89 12.52
CA LEU A 195 -4.53 18.24 12.11
C LEU A 195 -4.58 18.37 10.59
N GLY A 196 -4.08 17.39 9.86
CA GLY A 196 -4.16 17.36 8.40
C GLY A 196 -5.61 17.36 7.90
N GLY A 197 -6.47 16.58 8.56
CA GLY A 197 -7.92 16.60 8.33
C GLY A 197 -8.55 17.95 8.67
N LEU A 198 -8.18 18.57 9.79
CA LEU A 198 -8.70 19.87 10.21
C LEU A 198 -8.32 20.97 9.21
N LEU A 199 -7.05 21.04 8.78
CA LEU A 199 -6.57 22.01 7.80
C LEU A 199 -7.35 21.96 6.48
N VAL A 200 -7.90 20.81 6.14
CA VAL A 200 -8.71 20.59 4.94
C VAL A 200 -10.14 21.12 5.11
N PHE A 201 -10.68 21.05 6.32
CA PHE A 201 -12.01 21.58 6.63
C PHE A 201 -12.01 23.07 6.98
N LEU A 202 -10.85 23.61 7.38
CA LEU A 202 -10.61 25.04 7.48
C LEU A 202 -10.51 25.63 6.07
N LYS A 203 -11.68 25.76 5.42
CA LYS A 203 -11.83 26.41 4.13
C LYS A 203 -11.26 27.81 4.27
N GLU A 204 -10.18 28.12 3.57
CA GLU A 204 -9.73 29.50 3.42
C GLU A 204 -10.96 30.31 2.94
N PRO A 205 -11.38 31.35 3.67
CA PRO A 205 -12.44 32.21 3.18
C PRO A 205 -11.98 32.69 1.80
N ARG A 206 -12.74 32.35 0.75
CA ARG A 206 -12.42 32.77 -0.63
C ARG A 206 -12.45 34.30 -0.65
N GLU A 207 -11.30 34.93 -0.45
CA GLU A 207 -11.14 36.38 -0.55
C GLU A 207 -11.50 36.89 -1.96
N ALA A 208 -11.46 36.01 -2.96
CA ALA A 208 -11.77 36.32 -4.36
C ALA A 208 -13.25 36.65 -4.63
N ASP A 209 -14.20 36.01 -3.95
CA ASP A 209 -15.64 36.21 -4.25
C ASP A 209 -16.11 37.61 -3.78
N GLY A 210 -15.45 38.17 -2.76
CA GLY A 210 -15.71 39.52 -2.27
C GLY A 210 -15.11 40.63 -3.14
N ALA A 211 -13.87 40.44 -3.63
CA ALA A 211 -13.17 41.44 -4.42
C ALA A 211 -13.77 41.58 -5.84
N GLU A 212 -14.21 40.48 -6.45
CA GLU A 212 -14.80 40.50 -7.79
C GLU A 212 -16.26 40.99 -7.76
N ALA A 213 -17.03 40.63 -6.73
CA ALA A 213 -18.35 41.22 -6.48
C ALA A 213 -18.27 42.72 -6.14
N ALA A 214 -17.22 43.16 -5.44
CA ALA A 214 -16.97 44.58 -5.18
C ALA A 214 -16.53 45.35 -6.44
N ARG A 215 -15.78 44.72 -7.36
CA ARG A 215 -15.43 45.30 -8.67
C ARG A 215 -16.63 45.39 -9.61
N SER A 216 -17.48 44.36 -9.65
CA SER A 216 -18.72 44.35 -10.44
C SER A 216 -19.71 45.43 -9.96
N LYS A 217 -19.87 45.63 -8.64
CA LYS A 217 -20.73 46.69 -8.09
C LYS A 217 -20.20 48.11 -8.28
N LYS A 218 -18.89 48.31 -8.42
CA LYS A 218 -18.32 49.63 -8.73
C LYS A 218 -18.42 50.02 -10.21
N GLY A 219 -18.61 49.05 -11.11
CA GLY A 219 -18.77 49.31 -12.55
C GLY A 219 -20.19 49.69 -13.00
N ALA A 220 -21.22 49.29 -12.25
CA ALA A 220 -22.62 49.42 -12.69
C ALA A 220 -23.36 50.70 -12.24
N LYS A 221 -22.64 51.73 -11.74
CA LYS A 221 -23.26 52.93 -11.15
C LYS A 221 -23.08 54.24 -11.93
N LYS A 222 -22.64 54.17 -13.18
CA LYS A 222 -22.57 55.31 -14.10
C LYS A 222 -23.34 54.94 -15.36
N ASP A 223 -24.25 55.82 -15.77
CA ASP A 223 -25.06 55.77 -17.01
C ASP A 223 -26.46 55.16 -16.91
N GLU A 224 -27.33 55.77 -16.10
CA GLU A 224 -28.78 55.77 -16.39
C GLU A 224 -29.35 57.17 -16.21
N LYS A 225 -29.69 57.82 -17.34
CA LYS A 225 -30.41 59.10 -17.40
C LYS A 225 -31.89 58.90 -17.05
N PRO A 226 -32.57 59.89 -16.45
CA PRO A 226 -33.95 59.77 -16.03
C PRO A 226 -34.91 60.03 -17.20
N SER A 227 -35.79 59.07 -17.51
CA SER A 227 -36.96 59.29 -18.37
C SER A 227 -38.25 58.88 -17.64
N THR A 228 -38.96 59.91 -17.19
CA THR A 228 -40.42 60.09 -17.15
C THR A 228 -41.38 58.92 -16.90
N LYS A 229 -41.97 58.97 -15.69
CA LYS A 229 -43.39 58.75 -15.32
C LYS A 229 -44.27 57.97 -16.31
N VAL A 230 -44.67 56.75 -15.91
CA VAL A 230 -46.05 56.29 -16.07
C VAL A 230 -46.52 55.57 -14.80
N ARG A 231 -47.56 56.15 -14.22
CA ARG A 231 -48.34 55.71 -13.05
C ARG A 231 -49.24 54.54 -13.46
N ARG A 232 -49.08 53.36 -12.87
CA ARG A 232 -50.18 52.37 -12.81
C ARG A 232 -50.12 51.52 -11.55
N LYS A 233 -51.09 51.78 -10.66
CA LYS A 233 -51.51 50.93 -9.54
C LYS A 233 -51.91 49.55 -10.06
N ARG A 234 -51.39 48.47 -9.47
CA ARG A 234 -52.19 47.27 -9.21
C ARG A 234 -51.54 46.43 -8.11
N SER A 235 -52.25 46.41 -6.97
CA SER A 235 -52.07 45.50 -5.86
C SER A 235 -52.24 44.05 -6.32
N ARG A 236 -51.18 43.22 -6.23
CA ARG A 236 -51.32 41.77 -6.20
C ARG A 236 -50.43 41.24 -5.08
N LYS A 237 -51.08 40.92 -3.94
CA LYS A 237 -50.52 40.10 -2.86
C LYS A 237 -50.27 38.70 -3.42
N THR A 238 -49.12 38.51 -4.05
CA THR A 238 -48.63 37.17 -4.37
C THR A 238 -47.83 36.73 -3.16
N LYS A 239 -48.35 35.75 -2.41
CA LYS A 239 -47.59 35.04 -1.36
C LYS A 239 -46.28 34.59 -2.00
N ALA A 240 -45.18 35.29 -1.69
CA ALA A 240 -43.84 34.86 -2.03
C ALA A 240 -43.61 33.56 -1.28
N LYS A 241 -43.90 32.45 -1.96
CA LYS A 241 -43.48 31.11 -1.57
C LYS A 241 -41.96 31.23 -1.53
N LYS A 242 -41.42 31.36 -0.32
CA LYS A 242 -39.99 31.38 -0.02
C LYS A 242 -39.43 30.15 -0.72
N SER A 243 -38.93 30.31 -1.93
CA SER A 243 -38.24 29.25 -2.64
C SER A 243 -37.02 29.02 -1.78
N GLU A 244 -37.07 27.98 -0.96
CA GLU A 244 -35.87 27.40 -0.40
C GLU A 244 -34.93 27.25 -1.58
N ALA A 245 -33.94 28.14 -1.64
CA ALA A 245 -32.86 28.07 -2.59
C ALA A 245 -32.25 26.71 -2.30
N THR A 246 -32.65 25.73 -3.12
CA THR A 246 -32.22 24.36 -3.02
C THR A 246 -30.73 24.48 -3.26
N VAL A 247 -29.95 24.40 -2.20
CA VAL A 247 -28.49 24.54 -2.24
C VAL A 247 -28.04 23.56 -3.30
N ALA A 248 -27.63 24.08 -4.45
CA ALA A 248 -27.23 23.25 -5.57
C ALA A 248 -26.13 22.33 -5.03
N PRO A 249 -26.26 21.00 -5.22
CA PRO A 249 -25.26 20.08 -4.71
C PRO A 249 -23.88 20.53 -5.21
N ALA A 250 -22.90 20.51 -4.31
CA ALA A 250 -21.53 20.86 -4.66
C ALA A 250 -21.15 20.15 -5.96
N PRO A 251 -20.48 20.85 -6.91
CA PRO A 251 -20.21 20.30 -8.22
C PRO A 251 -19.54 18.93 -8.05
N ALA A 252 -20.17 17.90 -8.61
CA ALA A 252 -19.56 16.59 -8.68
C ALA A 252 -18.22 16.77 -9.40
N GLY A 253 -17.12 16.36 -8.76
CA GLY A 253 -15.83 16.45 -9.44
C GLY A 253 -15.75 15.45 -10.60
N PRO A 254 -14.63 15.44 -11.33
CA PRO A 254 -14.52 14.65 -12.56
C PRO A 254 -14.86 13.18 -12.35
N THR A 255 -15.64 12.62 -13.28
CA THR A 255 -15.99 11.21 -13.32
C THR A 255 -15.31 10.52 -14.49
N THR A 256 -15.20 9.19 -14.42
CA THR A 256 -14.65 8.36 -15.48
C THR A 256 -15.34 7.00 -15.52
N SER A 257 -15.38 6.36 -16.69
CA SER A 257 -15.79 4.96 -16.80
C SER A 257 -14.60 4.06 -16.45
N ALA A 258 -14.73 3.24 -15.41
CA ALA A 258 -13.65 2.41 -14.89
C ALA A 258 -14.13 0.98 -14.63
N TRP A 259 -14.40 0.21 -15.70
CA TRP A 259 -14.84 -1.18 -15.55
C TRP A 259 -13.82 -2.05 -14.80
N GLY A 260 -12.51 -1.78 -14.95
CA GLY A 260 -11.47 -2.45 -14.16
C GLY A 260 -11.62 -2.20 -12.65
N TYR A 261 -12.05 -1.01 -12.25
CA TYR A 261 -12.34 -0.69 -10.84
C TYR A 261 -13.57 -1.46 -10.34
N VAL A 262 -14.62 -1.55 -11.16
CA VAL A 262 -15.79 -2.38 -10.84
C VAL A 262 -15.39 -3.86 -10.70
N LEU A 263 -14.56 -4.37 -11.62
CA LEU A 263 -14.04 -5.74 -11.54
C LEU A 263 -13.23 -5.99 -10.26
N LEU A 264 -12.42 -5.02 -9.83
CA LEU A 264 -11.73 -5.10 -8.54
C LEU A 264 -12.72 -5.21 -7.39
N CYS A 265 -13.74 -4.34 -7.33
CA CYS A 265 -14.75 -4.40 -6.27
C CYS A 265 -15.49 -5.75 -6.26
N VAL A 266 -15.88 -6.27 -7.43
CA VAL A 266 -16.54 -7.57 -7.55
C VAL A 266 -15.61 -8.72 -7.13
N SER A 267 -14.34 -8.68 -7.54
CA SER A 267 -13.35 -9.70 -7.16
C SER A 267 -13.13 -9.72 -5.65
N THR A 268 -12.96 -8.55 -5.03
CA THR A 268 -12.85 -8.43 -3.57
C THR A 268 -14.13 -8.93 -2.88
N ALA A 269 -15.30 -8.62 -3.43
CA ALA A 269 -16.56 -9.12 -2.92
C ALA A 269 -16.62 -10.67 -2.96
N ILE A 270 -16.19 -11.29 -4.05
CA ILE A 270 -16.11 -12.76 -4.18
C ILE A 270 -15.19 -13.37 -3.12
N VAL A 271 -14.04 -12.76 -2.85
CA VAL A 271 -13.12 -13.20 -1.77
C VAL A 271 -13.82 -13.15 -0.41
N TYR A 272 -14.50 -12.06 -0.10
CA TYR A 272 -15.27 -11.93 1.15
C TYR A 272 -16.45 -12.91 1.22
N PHE A 273 -17.08 -13.22 0.09
CA PHE A 273 -18.12 -14.24 0.03
C PHE A 273 -17.56 -15.63 0.34
N TYR A 274 -16.47 -16.01 -0.32
CA TYR A 274 -15.84 -17.32 -0.13
C TYR A 274 -15.37 -17.48 1.33
N THR A 275 -14.69 -16.47 1.87
CA THR A 275 -14.22 -16.48 3.27
C THR A 275 -15.36 -16.52 4.29
N ALA A 276 -16.53 -15.94 3.99
CA ALA A 276 -17.72 -16.07 4.83
C ALA A 276 -18.30 -17.49 4.77
N VAL A 277 -18.39 -18.06 3.56
CA VAL A 277 -18.93 -19.41 3.34
C VAL A 277 -18.05 -20.49 3.98
N THR A 278 -16.72 -20.41 3.87
CA THR A 278 -15.84 -21.40 4.51
C THR A 278 -15.95 -21.37 6.04
N LYS A 279 -16.34 -20.23 6.63
CA LYS A 279 -16.60 -20.09 8.07
C LYS A 279 -17.99 -20.56 8.48
N LEU A 280 -18.82 -21.08 7.57
CA LEU A 280 -20.10 -21.72 7.95
C LEU A 280 -19.92 -23.16 8.44
N SER A 281 -18.70 -23.69 8.48
CA SER A 281 -18.40 -24.99 9.11
C SER A 281 -18.77 -24.99 10.61
N ASP A 282 -19.05 -26.17 11.17
CA ASP A 282 -19.39 -26.31 12.60
C ASP A 282 -18.31 -25.77 13.54
N ASP A 283 -17.04 -26.01 13.21
CA ASP A 283 -15.89 -25.54 14.00
C ASP A 283 -15.84 -24.01 14.13
N TRP A 284 -16.19 -23.29 13.06
CA TRP A 284 -16.31 -21.84 13.10
C TRP A 284 -17.60 -21.40 13.76
N ARG A 285 -18.76 -21.95 13.38
CA ARG A 285 -20.07 -21.52 13.92
C ARG A 285 -20.15 -21.68 15.43
N GLN A 286 -19.56 -22.72 15.98
CA GLN A 286 -19.53 -22.97 17.43
C GLN A 286 -18.43 -22.17 18.15
N GLY A 287 -17.61 -21.39 17.44
CA GLY A 287 -16.58 -20.53 18.01
C GLY A 287 -15.24 -21.22 18.32
N HIS A 288 -15.12 -22.54 18.14
CA HIS A 288 -13.91 -23.30 18.45
C HIS A 288 -12.68 -22.81 17.68
N ALA A 289 -12.86 -22.47 16.39
CA ALA A 289 -11.78 -21.90 15.57
C ALA A 289 -11.22 -20.61 16.18
N LEU A 290 -12.10 -19.68 16.58
CA LEU A 290 -11.68 -18.42 17.19
C LEU A 290 -11.07 -18.64 18.56
N GLN A 291 -11.61 -19.54 19.38
CA GLN A 291 -11.04 -19.83 20.70
C GLN A 291 -9.58 -20.32 20.60
N ARG A 292 -9.23 -21.07 19.55
CA ARG A 292 -7.83 -21.52 19.33
C ARG A 292 -6.89 -20.40 18.88
N LEU A 293 -7.42 -19.45 18.11
CA LEU A 293 -6.67 -18.35 17.48
C LEU A 293 -6.56 -17.12 18.40
N ALA A 294 -7.58 -16.84 19.19
CA ALA A 294 -7.67 -15.66 20.04
C ALA A 294 -6.87 -15.81 21.34
N ARG A 295 -5.54 -15.70 21.22
CA ARG A 295 -4.60 -15.86 22.34
C ARG A 295 -4.13 -14.55 22.96
N THR A 296 -4.53 -13.42 22.40
CA THR A 296 -4.09 -12.11 22.88
C THR A 296 -4.76 -11.72 24.19
N ASP A 297 -4.02 -11.01 25.05
CA ASP A 297 -4.55 -10.44 26.29
C ASP A 297 -5.79 -9.58 26.06
N ALA A 298 -5.83 -8.82 24.96
CA ALA A 298 -6.99 -8.00 24.62
C ALA A 298 -8.26 -8.83 24.40
N THR A 299 -8.15 -9.95 23.67
CA THR A 299 -9.32 -10.81 23.40
C THR A 299 -9.70 -11.64 24.62
N LEU A 300 -8.71 -12.10 25.39
CA LEU A 300 -8.93 -12.81 26.65
C LEU A 300 -9.56 -11.91 27.71
N ALA A 301 -9.12 -10.66 27.84
CA ALA A 301 -9.73 -9.67 28.74
C ALA A 301 -11.16 -9.32 28.32
N LEU A 302 -11.43 -9.21 27.00
CA LEU A 302 -12.79 -9.01 26.50
C LEU A 302 -13.69 -10.21 26.83
N ARG A 303 -13.18 -11.44 26.66
CA ARG A 303 -13.86 -12.66 27.07
C ARG A 303 -14.13 -12.65 28.58
N ASP A 304 -13.13 -12.39 29.41
CA ASP A 304 -13.26 -12.42 30.87
C ASP A 304 -14.26 -11.39 31.37
N ARG A 305 -14.25 -10.19 30.78
CA ARG A 305 -15.26 -9.17 31.03
C ARG A 305 -16.65 -9.65 30.60
N ALA A 306 -16.80 -10.23 29.41
CA ALA A 306 -18.09 -10.70 28.90
C ALA A 306 -18.68 -11.87 29.72
N VAL A 307 -17.83 -12.75 30.24
CA VAL A 307 -18.24 -13.93 31.04
C VAL A 307 -18.40 -13.60 32.53
N GLY A 308 -17.59 -12.69 33.07
CA GLY A 308 -17.62 -12.33 34.49
C GLY A 308 -18.58 -11.18 34.81
N GLU A 309 -18.35 -10.01 34.20
CA GLU A 309 -19.11 -8.78 34.47
C GLU A 309 -20.31 -8.62 33.52
N GLY A 310 -20.23 -9.24 32.34
CA GLY A 310 -21.13 -9.00 31.23
C GLY A 310 -20.76 -7.78 30.39
N LEU A 311 -21.26 -7.75 29.16
CA LEU A 311 -21.10 -6.60 28.27
C LEU A 311 -22.26 -5.62 28.45
N PRO A 312 -22.03 -4.30 28.25
CA PRO A 312 -23.12 -3.33 28.22
C PRO A 312 -24.20 -3.78 27.22
N VAL A 313 -25.47 -3.71 27.61
CA VAL A 313 -26.65 -4.11 26.83
C VAL A 313 -26.84 -5.64 26.68
N LEU A 314 -25.76 -6.42 26.56
CA LEU A 314 -25.86 -7.86 26.27
C LEU A 314 -25.83 -8.76 27.51
N GLY A 315 -25.39 -8.23 28.66
CA GLY A 315 -25.34 -8.97 29.91
C GLY A 315 -24.21 -10.02 29.96
N VAL A 316 -24.34 -10.97 30.87
CA VAL A 316 -23.33 -12.01 31.14
C VAL A 316 -23.46 -13.16 30.14
N PHE A 317 -22.33 -13.53 29.53
CA PHE A 317 -22.25 -14.64 28.58
C PHE A 317 -21.78 -15.92 29.25
N ARG A 318 -22.25 -17.06 28.75
CA ARG A 318 -21.49 -18.32 28.88
C ARG A 318 -20.29 -18.25 27.94
N GLU A 319 -19.16 -18.84 28.32
CA GLU A 319 -17.95 -18.80 27.49
C GLU A 319 -18.19 -19.31 26.05
N ALA A 320 -18.86 -20.44 25.88
CA ALA A 320 -19.23 -20.94 24.56
C ALA A 320 -20.09 -19.95 23.76
N GLY A 321 -21.03 -19.27 24.42
CA GLY A 321 -21.89 -18.26 23.78
C GLY A 321 -21.12 -17.01 23.37
N PHE A 322 -20.07 -16.63 24.10
CA PHE A 322 -19.17 -15.54 23.71
C PHE A 322 -18.44 -15.88 22.40
N TRP A 323 -17.84 -17.07 22.31
CA TRP A 323 -17.11 -17.49 21.11
C TRP A 323 -18.03 -17.69 19.90
N GLU A 324 -19.23 -18.25 20.10
CA GLU A 324 -20.27 -18.35 19.06
C GLU A 324 -20.69 -16.96 18.54
N LEU A 325 -20.88 -15.98 19.44
CA LEU A 325 -21.20 -14.60 19.05
C LEU A 325 -20.06 -13.97 18.24
N MET A 326 -18.81 -14.12 18.68
CA MET A 326 -17.64 -13.58 17.97
C MET A 326 -17.50 -14.21 16.58
N ALA A 327 -17.72 -15.51 16.45
CA ALA A 327 -17.66 -16.20 15.16
C ALA A 327 -18.79 -15.77 14.22
N THR A 328 -20.02 -15.69 14.76
CA THR A 328 -21.18 -15.18 14.01
C THR A 328 -20.94 -13.74 13.55
N GLY A 329 -20.37 -12.91 14.42
CA GLY A 329 -19.95 -11.55 14.10
C GLY A 329 -18.94 -11.51 12.96
N ALA A 330 -17.88 -12.33 13.02
CA ALA A 330 -16.87 -12.42 11.97
C ALA A 330 -17.48 -12.82 10.61
N ILE A 331 -18.43 -13.76 10.59
CA ILE A 331 -19.16 -14.18 9.37
C ILE A 331 -20.03 -13.04 8.85
N LEU A 332 -20.82 -12.39 9.72
CA LEU A 332 -21.72 -11.31 9.35
C LEU A 332 -20.96 -10.11 8.77
N VAL A 333 -19.84 -9.74 9.38
CA VAL A 333 -18.97 -8.66 8.93
C VAL A 333 -18.47 -8.93 7.50
N GLN A 334 -18.15 -10.17 7.15
CA GLN A 334 -17.73 -10.53 5.79
C GLN A 334 -18.89 -10.42 4.79
N PHE A 335 -20.12 -10.80 5.15
CA PHE A 335 -21.30 -10.58 4.30
C PHE A 335 -21.64 -9.09 4.12
N VAL A 336 -21.51 -8.28 5.17
CA VAL A 336 -21.66 -6.82 5.08
C VAL A 336 -20.60 -6.23 4.16
N THR A 337 -19.35 -6.72 4.26
CA THR A 337 -18.24 -6.28 3.41
C THR A 337 -18.49 -6.65 1.95
N LEU A 338 -18.90 -7.89 1.67
CA LEU A 338 -19.34 -8.37 0.35
C LEU A 338 -20.39 -7.43 -0.27
N ALA A 339 -21.50 -7.19 0.44
CA ALA A 339 -22.57 -6.32 -0.04
C ALA A 339 -22.08 -4.88 -0.22
N GLY A 340 -21.26 -4.40 0.70
CA GLY A 340 -20.60 -3.10 0.64
C GLY A 340 -19.82 -2.91 -0.66
N TYR A 341 -18.92 -3.84 -1.01
CA TYR A 341 -18.10 -3.75 -2.22
C TYR A 341 -18.95 -3.77 -3.50
N LEU A 342 -19.96 -4.63 -3.56
CA LEU A 342 -20.87 -4.69 -4.72
C LEU A 342 -21.60 -3.36 -4.94
N VAL A 343 -22.03 -2.69 -3.87
CA VAL A 343 -22.73 -1.40 -3.99
C VAL A 343 -21.74 -0.23 -4.16
N ALA A 344 -20.57 -0.29 -3.53
CA ALA A 344 -19.55 0.76 -3.55
C ALA A 344 -18.98 1.05 -4.93
N ALA A 345 -18.99 0.06 -5.83
CA ALA A 345 -18.66 0.22 -7.24
C ALA A 345 -19.50 1.31 -7.95
N ARG A 346 -20.68 1.63 -7.41
CA ARG A 346 -21.61 2.65 -7.96
C ARG A 346 -21.91 3.79 -7.00
N GLN A 347 -21.19 3.93 -5.88
CA GLN A 347 -21.59 4.86 -4.80
C GLN A 347 -21.70 6.34 -5.23
N ASP A 348 -20.92 6.76 -6.22
CA ASP A 348 -20.83 8.16 -6.64
C ASP A 348 -22.08 8.61 -7.42
N VAL A 349 -22.85 7.67 -7.96
CA VAL A 349 -24.16 7.93 -8.58
C VAL A 349 -25.34 7.66 -7.64
N LEU A 350 -25.10 7.14 -6.44
CA LEU A 350 -26.16 6.91 -5.46
C LEU A 350 -26.66 8.23 -4.87
N SER A 351 -27.92 8.23 -4.42
CA SER A 351 -28.47 9.33 -3.63
C SER A 351 -27.67 9.53 -2.34
N PRO A 352 -27.65 10.74 -1.76
CA PRO A 352 -26.83 11.04 -0.58
C PRO A 352 -27.07 10.09 0.60
N ARG A 353 -28.31 9.64 0.82
CA ARG A 353 -28.64 8.68 1.89
C ARG A 353 -27.99 7.32 1.67
N TRP A 354 -28.16 6.74 0.47
CA TRP A 354 -27.58 5.44 0.13
C TRP A 354 -26.06 5.48 0.08
N ARG A 355 -25.50 6.58 -0.44
CA ARG A 355 -24.06 6.80 -0.43
C ARG A 355 -23.50 6.75 0.99
N ARG A 356 -24.09 7.46 1.95
CA ARG A 356 -23.65 7.40 3.36
C ARG A 356 -23.73 6.00 3.95
N LEU A 357 -24.81 5.26 3.69
CA LEU A 357 -24.93 3.87 4.16
C LEU A 357 -23.82 2.97 3.61
N VAL A 358 -23.48 3.12 2.33
CA VAL A 358 -22.37 2.39 1.71
C VAL A 358 -21.03 2.80 2.32
N GLN A 359 -20.83 4.09 2.59
CA GLN A 359 -19.61 4.59 3.24
C GLN A 359 -19.45 4.03 4.67
N LEU A 360 -20.55 3.83 5.40
CA LEU A 360 -20.51 3.16 6.71
C LEU A 360 -20.10 1.69 6.62
N ALA A 361 -20.28 1.03 5.46
CA ALA A 361 -19.78 -0.33 5.27
C ALA A 361 -18.25 -0.42 5.36
N LEU A 362 -17.51 0.69 5.28
CA LEU A 362 -16.06 0.76 5.56
C LEU A 362 -15.68 0.14 6.91
N PHE A 363 -16.52 0.33 7.93
CA PHE A 363 -16.20 -0.17 9.27
C PHE A 363 -16.15 -1.70 9.34
N ALA A 364 -16.83 -2.41 8.43
CA ALA A 364 -16.84 -3.86 8.41
C ALA A 364 -15.47 -4.47 8.02
N PRO A 365 -14.87 -4.19 6.84
CA PRO A 365 -13.54 -4.70 6.52
C PRO A 365 -12.47 -4.17 7.47
N LEU A 366 -12.56 -2.91 7.91
CA LEU A 366 -11.60 -2.35 8.85
C LEU A 366 -11.66 -3.06 10.21
N SER A 367 -12.85 -3.27 10.78
CA SER A 367 -12.95 -3.97 12.07
C SER A 367 -12.47 -5.42 11.96
N PHE A 368 -12.78 -6.10 10.86
CA PHE A 368 -12.31 -7.46 10.64
C PHE A 368 -10.78 -7.54 10.61
N HIS A 369 -10.12 -6.70 9.80
CA HIS A 369 -8.67 -6.78 9.63
C HIS A 369 -7.90 -6.20 10.81
N LEU A 370 -8.41 -5.16 11.48
CA LEU A 370 -7.84 -4.70 12.74
C LEU A 370 -7.99 -5.75 13.85
N ALA A 371 -9.12 -6.45 13.93
CA ALA A 371 -9.29 -7.53 14.90
C ALA A 371 -8.43 -8.76 14.55
N ALA A 372 -8.23 -9.07 13.27
CA ALA A 372 -7.34 -10.14 12.83
C ALA A 372 -5.88 -9.87 13.22
N GLU A 373 -5.41 -8.65 12.98
CA GLU A 373 -4.03 -8.25 13.27
C GLU A 373 -3.81 -8.06 14.78
N VAL A 374 -4.60 -7.21 15.43
CA VAL A 374 -4.38 -6.80 16.82
C VAL A 374 -4.98 -7.79 17.82
N GLY A 375 -6.13 -8.38 17.47
CA GLY A 375 -6.88 -9.26 18.38
C GLY A 375 -6.50 -10.74 18.23
N LEU A 376 -6.17 -11.20 17.04
CA LEU A 376 -5.88 -12.61 16.78
C LEU A 376 -4.40 -12.88 16.47
N THR A 377 -3.55 -11.84 16.38
CA THR A 377 -2.11 -11.93 16.05
C THR A 377 -1.87 -12.88 14.87
N LEU A 378 -2.70 -12.76 13.84
CA LEU A 378 -2.50 -13.52 12.62
C LEU A 378 -1.34 -12.86 11.86
N ASP A 379 -0.20 -13.54 11.76
CA ASP A 379 0.93 -13.11 10.93
C ASP A 379 0.56 -13.21 9.43
N ILE A 380 -0.30 -12.32 8.96
CA ILE A 380 -0.71 -12.22 7.56
C ILE A 380 0.08 -11.15 6.79
N GLY A 381 1.06 -10.53 7.44
CA GLY A 381 2.06 -9.65 6.84
C GLY A 381 1.43 -8.47 6.11
N TRP A 382 1.96 -8.15 4.92
CA TRP A 382 1.51 -7.00 4.15
C TRP A 382 0.04 -7.07 3.70
N PHE A 383 -0.56 -8.26 3.72
CA PHE A 383 -1.95 -8.47 3.34
C PHE A 383 -2.93 -7.61 4.14
N SER A 384 -2.75 -7.52 5.46
CA SER A 384 -3.58 -6.69 6.34
C SER A 384 -3.65 -5.25 5.87
N PHE A 385 -2.50 -4.69 5.43
CA PHE A 385 -2.46 -3.32 4.96
C PHE A 385 -3.22 -3.14 3.65
N TYR A 386 -3.11 -4.07 2.69
CA TYR A 386 -3.92 -3.98 1.46
C TYR A 386 -5.40 -4.01 1.80
N MET A 387 -5.76 -4.85 2.77
CA MET A 387 -7.12 -4.99 3.23
C MET A 387 -7.63 -3.82 4.10
N ILE A 388 -6.76 -2.87 4.46
CA ILE A 388 -7.14 -1.59 5.06
C ILE A 388 -7.22 -0.50 3.99
N VAL A 389 -6.18 -0.40 3.13
CA VAL A 389 -6.05 0.67 2.14
C VAL A 389 -7.09 0.55 1.02
N ILE A 390 -7.32 -0.65 0.50
CA ILE A 390 -8.32 -0.87 -0.57
C ILE A 390 -9.72 -0.42 -0.11
N PRO A 391 -10.28 -0.91 1.01
CA PRO A 391 -11.59 -0.44 1.46
C PRO A 391 -11.57 1.03 1.84
N ALA A 392 -10.49 1.57 2.43
CA ALA A 392 -10.42 2.99 2.71
C ALA A 392 -10.62 3.83 1.43
N VAL A 393 -9.94 3.52 0.33
CA VAL A 393 -10.14 4.25 -0.93
C VAL A 393 -11.51 3.94 -1.56
N VAL A 394 -11.96 2.69 -1.47
CA VAL A 394 -13.24 2.28 -2.05
C VAL A 394 -14.40 2.95 -1.33
N PHE A 395 -14.43 3.02 0.00
CA PHE A 395 -15.60 3.48 0.76
C PHE A 395 -15.50 4.92 1.26
N LEU A 396 -14.33 5.57 1.33
CA LEU A 396 -14.28 6.94 1.81
C LEU A 396 -14.97 7.93 0.83
N PRO A 397 -15.47 9.07 1.33
CA PRO A 397 -16.01 10.12 0.49
C PRO A 397 -14.96 10.70 -0.47
N ALA A 398 -15.32 10.85 -1.74
CA ALA A 398 -14.42 11.40 -2.77
C ALA A 398 -13.77 12.77 -2.43
N PRO A 399 -14.43 13.71 -1.71
CA PRO A 399 -13.76 14.94 -1.25
C PRO A 399 -12.53 14.67 -0.36
N LEU A 400 -12.63 13.71 0.57
CA LEU A 400 -11.50 13.33 1.42
C LEU A 400 -10.40 12.64 0.60
N LEU A 401 -10.77 11.81 -0.37
CA LEU A 401 -9.80 11.18 -1.26
C LEU A 401 -9.03 12.20 -2.09
N ARG A 402 -9.65 13.30 -2.54
CA ARG A 402 -8.96 14.37 -3.28
C ARG A 402 -7.92 15.09 -2.45
N VAL A 403 -8.16 15.19 -1.15
CA VAL A 403 -7.21 15.75 -0.20
C VAL A 403 -6.01 14.84 -0.04
N LEU A 404 -6.25 13.54 0.19
CA LEU A 404 -5.19 12.53 0.24
C LEU A 404 -4.39 12.50 -1.07
N ALA A 405 -5.08 12.57 -2.21
CA ALA A 405 -4.46 12.66 -3.52
C ALA A 405 -3.61 13.93 -3.71
N ALA A 406 -3.97 15.04 -3.07
CA ALA A 406 -3.24 16.30 -3.16
C ALA A 406 -1.93 16.19 -2.37
N GLY A 407 -1.99 15.58 -1.19
CA GLY A 407 -0.83 15.20 -0.39
C GLY A 407 0.10 14.24 -1.13
N TRP A 408 -0.45 13.14 -1.67
CA TRP A 408 0.31 12.13 -2.41
C TRP A 408 1.03 12.70 -3.62
N SER A 409 0.35 13.56 -4.39
CA SER A 409 0.93 14.10 -5.61
C SER A 409 1.99 15.17 -5.35
N TRP A 410 2.11 15.69 -4.13
CA TRP A 410 3.03 16.79 -3.82
C TRP A 410 4.52 16.40 -3.92
N PRO A 411 5.02 15.32 -3.28
CA PRO A 411 6.41 14.89 -3.45
C PRO A 411 6.72 14.56 -4.91
N ALA A 412 5.82 13.84 -5.59
CA ALA A 412 5.98 13.49 -7.00
C ALA A 412 6.08 14.73 -7.89
N GLN A 413 5.32 15.79 -7.61
CA GLN A 413 5.45 17.07 -8.30
C GLN A 413 6.77 17.77 -8.01
N ARG A 414 7.26 17.73 -6.76
CA ARG A 414 8.55 18.34 -6.42
C ARG A 414 9.70 17.66 -7.14
N VAL A 415 9.68 16.33 -7.19
CA VAL A 415 10.65 15.55 -7.97
C VAL A 415 10.50 15.92 -9.45
N ALA A 416 9.30 15.85 -10.02
CA ALA A 416 9.08 16.19 -11.42
C ALA A 416 9.50 17.62 -11.77
N ALA A 417 9.29 18.59 -10.87
CA ALA A 417 9.67 19.99 -11.05
C ALA A 417 11.20 20.18 -10.95
N ALA A 418 11.88 19.45 -10.07
CA ALA A 418 13.34 19.47 -9.96
C ALA A 418 14.03 18.97 -11.24
N PHE A 419 13.37 18.09 -11.99
CA PHE A 419 13.84 17.55 -13.27
C PHE A 419 13.14 18.15 -14.51
N ALA A 420 12.24 19.11 -14.30
CA ALA A 420 11.61 19.81 -15.41
C ALA A 420 12.69 20.60 -16.17
N PRO A 421 12.69 20.59 -17.51
CA PRO A 421 13.62 21.42 -18.25
C PRO A 421 13.45 22.87 -17.77
N ARG A 422 14.56 23.53 -17.45
CA ARG A 422 14.54 24.98 -17.29
C ARG A 422 14.15 25.51 -18.66
N ALA A 423 12.90 25.89 -18.80
CA ALA A 423 12.38 26.57 -19.98
C ALA A 423 13.10 27.91 -20.08
N LYS A 424 14.33 27.89 -20.61
CA LYS A 424 14.87 29.06 -21.28
C LYS A 424 14.00 29.27 -22.52
N GLU A 425 13.78 30.52 -22.86
CA GLU A 425 12.92 31.01 -23.96
C GLU A 425 13.29 30.50 -25.36
N SER A 426 14.15 29.48 -25.48
CA SER A 426 14.38 28.78 -26.74
C SER A 426 13.09 28.05 -27.12
N GLU A 427 12.34 28.61 -28.05
CA GLU A 427 11.30 27.90 -28.80
C GLU A 427 11.95 27.17 -30.00
N GLY A 428 11.37 26.06 -30.42
CA GLY A 428 11.76 25.35 -31.65
C GLY A 428 12.68 24.13 -31.47
N ALA A 429 13.35 23.75 -32.56
CA ALA A 429 14.06 22.48 -32.68
C ALA A 429 15.23 22.31 -31.70
N GLU A 430 15.90 23.40 -31.33
CA GLU A 430 17.02 23.38 -30.37
C GLU A 430 16.55 22.98 -28.97
N ALA A 431 15.41 23.50 -28.53
CA ALA A 431 14.83 23.17 -27.24
C ALA A 431 14.41 21.70 -27.17
N GLU A 432 13.87 21.15 -28.28
CA GLU A 432 13.54 19.73 -28.36
C GLU A 432 14.81 18.85 -28.36
N ALA A 433 15.85 19.24 -29.11
CA ALA A 433 17.13 18.53 -29.13
C ALA A 433 17.79 18.51 -27.74
N GLN A 434 17.85 19.67 -27.07
CA GLN A 434 18.31 19.79 -25.70
C GLN A 434 17.45 18.94 -24.74
N ALA A 435 16.13 18.94 -24.93
CA ALA A 435 15.22 18.17 -24.10
C ALA A 435 15.49 16.65 -24.19
N ARG A 436 15.73 16.16 -25.42
CA ARG A 436 16.10 14.77 -25.72
C ARG A 436 17.48 14.42 -25.18
N PHE A 437 18.47 15.30 -25.33
CA PHE A 437 19.82 15.09 -24.80
C PHE A 437 19.82 14.94 -23.28
N GLU A 438 19.24 15.90 -22.56
CA GLU A 438 19.09 15.85 -21.10
C GLU A 438 18.30 14.61 -20.64
N ALA A 439 17.27 14.20 -21.39
CA ALA A 439 16.55 12.96 -21.10
C ALA A 439 17.46 11.74 -21.27
N GLY A 440 18.28 11.70 -22.34
CA GLY A 440 19.30 10.67 -22.56
C GLY A 440 20.29 10.55 -21.42
N VAL A 441 20.84 11.68 -20.95
CA VAL A 441 21.76 11.71 -19.80
C VAL A 441 21.10 11.16 -18.54
N LEU A 442 19.87 11.60 -18.24
CA LEU A 442 19.13 11.10 -17.07
C LEU A 442 18.84 9.60 -17.16
N LEU A 443 18.55 9.08 -18.35
CA LEU A 443 18.31 7.64 -18.56
C LEU A 443 19.56 6.81 -18.28
N VAL A 444 20.71 7.25 -18.79
CA VAL A 444 22.00 6.58 -18.51
C VAL A 444 22.32 6.63 -17.02
N ALA A 445 22.17 7.78 -16.37
CA ALA A 445 22.39 7.92 -14.93
C ALA A 445 21.44 7.07 -14.09
N ALA A 446 20.16 6.97 -14.48
CA ALA A 446 19.18 6.14 -13.81
C ALA A 446 19.46 4.64 -13.99
N GLY A 447 19.84 4.21 -15.20
CA GLY A 447 20.25 2.83 -15.45
C GLY A 447 21.52 2.45 -14.67
N ALA A 448 22.55 3.31 -14.70
CA ALA A 448 23.76 3.12 -13.92
C ALA A 448 23.48 3.05 -12.41
N THR A 449 22.60 3.93 -11.89
CA THR A 449 22.14 3.88 -10.49
C THR A 449 21.47 2.55 -10.16
N ALA A 450 20.54 2.08 -11.01
CA ALA A 450 19.83 0.81 -10.77
C ALA A 450 20.77 -0.39 -10.78
N VAL A 451 21.73 -0.45 -11.72
CA VAL A 451 22.76 -1.51 -11.77
C VAL A 451 23.71 -1.44 -10.58
N GLY A 452 24.21 -0.25 -10.27
CA GLY A 452 25.12 -0.04 -9.14
C GLY A 452 24.48 -0.44 -7.81
N ILE A 453 23.22 -0.05 -7.59
CA ILE A 453 22.46 -0.48 -6.42
C ILE A 453 22.22 -1.99 -6.42
N GLY A 454 21.87 -2.59 -7.57
CA GLY A 454 21.73 -4.04 -7.68
C GLY A 454 23.00 -4.79 -7.26
N ALA A 455 24.19 -4.24 -7.55
CA ALA A 455 25.46 -4.79 -7.09
C ALA A 455 25.71 -4.58 -5.58
N LEU A 456 25.28 -3.44 -5.02
CA LEU A 456 25.45 -3.10 -3.60
C LEU A 456 24.51 -3.86 -2.65
N LEU A 457 23.41 -4.41 -3.16
CA LEU A 457 22.44 -5.12 -2.34
C LEU A 457 22.98 -6.43 -1.73
N ASP A 458 24.04 -7.02 -2.31
CA ASP A 458 24.59 -8.32 -1.89
C ASP A 458 23.48 -9.38 -1.74
N LEU A 459 22.63 -9.49 -2.76
CA LEU A 459 21.58 -10.50 -2.89
C LEU A 459 21.70 -11.14 -4.28
N PRO A 460 21.57 -12.47 -4.40
CA PRO A 460 21.64 -13.12 -5.70
C PRO A 460 20.48 -12.64 -6.58
N GLY A 461 20.79 -12.36 -7.85
CA GLY A 461 19.82 -11.82 -8.81
C GLY A 461 19.55 -10.31 -8.73
N ALA A 462 20.02 -9.61 -7.68
CA ALA A 462 19.82 -8.16 -7.56
C ALA A 462 20.51 -7.38 -8.69
N LEU A 463 21.70 -7.80 -9.11
CA LEU A 463 22.36 -7.24 -10.31
C LEU A 463 21.51 -7.46 -11.57
N GLY A 464 20.92 -8.66 -11.72
CA GLY A 464 20.01 -8.98 -12.82
C GLY A 464 18.77 -8.08 -12.83
N ALA A 465 18.20 -7.79 -11.65
CA ALA A 465 17.09 -6.85 -11.52
C ALA A 465 17.49 -5.43 -11.95
N GLY A 466 18.68 -4.94 -11.54
CA GLY A 466 19.21 -3.64 -11.95
C GLY A 466 19.43 -3.52 -13.46
N ILE A 467 19.97 -4.58 -14.08
CA ILE A 467 20.13 -4.68 -15.54
C ILE A 467 18.76 -4.70 -16.23
N GLY A 468 17.83 -5.54 -15.75
CA GLY A 468 16.48 -5.66 -16.28
C GLY A 468 15.71 -4.34 -16.23
N ALA A 469 15.80 -3.62 -15.11
CA ALA A 469 15.22 -2.29 -14.96
C ALA A 469 15.82 -1.28 -15.95
N SER A 470 17.13 -1.32 -16.15
CA SER A 470 17.83 -0.47 -17.13
C SER A 470 17.37 -0.74 -18.56
N VAL A 471 17.22 -2.02 -18.94
CA VAL A 471 16.69 -2.42 -20.25
C VAL A 471 15.27 -1.93 -20.44
N LEU A 472 14.37 -2.16 -19.47
CA LEU A 472 12.99 -1.67 -19.54
C LEU A 472 12.92 -0.15 -19.64
N LEU A 473 13.79 0.57 -18.92
CA LEU A 473 13.88 2.02 -18.97
C LEU A 473 14.31 2.51 -20.36
N VAL A 474 15.32 1.89 -20.98
CA VAL A 474 15.77 2.21 -22.34
C VAL A 474 14.68 1.94 -23.37
N LEU A 475 14.01 0.78 -23.30
CA LEU A 475 12.91 0.43 -24.21
C LEU A 475 11.73 1.41 -24.07
N GLY A 476 11.36 1.74 -22.82
CA GLY A 476 10.35 2.75 -22.52
C GLY A 476 10.73 4.11 -23.10
N ALA A 477 11.96 4.56 -22.88
CA ALA A 477 12.45 5.83 -23.42
C ALA A 477 12.44 5.88 -24.95
N ALA A 478 12.91 4.83 -25.62
CA ALA A 478 12.87 4.73 -27.08
C ALA A 478 11.43 4.87 -27.60
N TRP A 479 10.47 4.20 -26.96
CA TRP A 479 9.04 4.37 -27.26
C TRP A 479 8.57 5.81 -27.02
N ALA A 480 8.93 6.42 -25.89
CA ALA A 480 8.50 7.78 -25.54
C ALA A 480 9.06 8.82 -26.51
N PHE A 481 10.31 8.69 -26.96
CA PHE A 481 10.90 9.54 -27.98
C PHE A 481 10.21 9.36 -29.32
N ARG A 482 9.97 8.11 -29.76
CA ARG A 482 9.22 7.82 -30.99
C ARG A 482 7.81 8.40 -30.97
N ALA A 483 7.17 8.41 -29.80
CA ALA A 483 5.83 8.95 -29.60
C ALA A 483 5.79 10.48 -29.37
N GLY A 484 6.92 11.18 -29.47
CA GLY A 484 6.98 12.65 -29.29
C GLY A 484 6.68 13.11 -27.86
N VAL A 485 6.93 12.27 -26.85
CA VAL A 485 6.68 12.57 -25.43
C VAL A 485 7.94 12.43 -24.56
N PRO A 486 9.05 13.14 -24.88
CA PRO A 486 10.34 13.00 -24.19
C PRO A 486 10.27 13.29 -22.68
N LEU A 487 9.36 14.16 -22.24
CA LEU A 487 9.14 14.45 -20.82
C LEU A 487 8.71 13.22 -20.01
N ARG A 488 8.05 12.24 -20.63
CA ARG A 488 7.71 10.98 -19.96
C ARG A 488 8.94 10.13 -19.69
N ALA A 489 9.87 10.06 -20.64
CA ALA A 489 11.13 9.33 -20.47
C ALA A 489 11.94 9.89 -19.29
N ARG A 490 11.99 11.22 -19.15
CA ARG A 490 12.60 11.88 -17.98
C ARG A 490 11.93 11.49 -16.67
N GLY A 491 10.60 11.55 -16.64
CA GLY A 491 9.82 11.16 -15.46
C GLY A 491 10.16 9.74 -15.02
N TRP A 492 10.18 8.79 -15.97
CA TRP A 492 10.57 7.41 -15.70
C TRP A 492 12.01 7.27 -15.22
N ALA A 493 12.96 7.97 -15.85
CA ALA A 493 14.36 7.94 -15.42
C ALA A 493 14.52 8.42 -13.96
N ALA A 494 13.94 9.57 -13.63
CA ALA A 494 13.99 10.13 -12.28
C ALA A 494 13.34 9.21 -11.25
N THR A 495 12.15 8.67 -11.54
CA THR A 495 11.47 7.75 -10.62
C THR A 495 12.19 6.40 -10.50
N THR A 496 12.90 5.95 -11.54
CA THR A 496 13.68 4.70 -11.49
C THR A 496 14.91 4.88 -10.61
N ALA A 497 15.65 5.97 -10.77
CA ALA A 497 16.78 6.30 -9.91
C ALA A 497 16.34 6.42 -8.44
N LEU A 498 15.26 7.17 -8.18
CA LEU A 498 14.69 7.30 -6.84
C LEU A 498 14.23 5.94 -6.28
N GLY A 499 13.52 5.15 -7.08
CA GLY A 499 13.04 3.83 -6.67
C GLY A 499 14.18 2.88 -6.31
N ALA A 500 15.28 2.90 -7.07
CA ALA A 500 16.45 2.10 -6.76
C ALA A 500 17.07 2.52 -5.42
N VAL A 501 17.23 3.83 -5.17
CA VAL A 501 17.75 4.35 -3.89
C VAL A 501 16.85 3.99 -2.72
N VAL A 502 15.53 4.12 -2.89
CA VAL A 502 14.56 3.75 -1.84
C VAL A 502 14.59 2.25 -1.57
N MET A 503 14.59 1.41 -2.60
CA MET A 503 14.74 -0.04 -2.47
C MET A 503 16.01 -0.42 -1.70
N TRP A 504 17.16 0.17 -2.06
CA TRP A 504 18.41 -0.04 -1.36
C TRP A 504 18.31 0.35 0.12
N ALA A 505 17.79 1.55 0.41
CA ALA A 505 17.66 2.02 1.78
C ALA A 505 16.73 1.12 2.59
N SER A 506 15.61 0.66 2.03
CA SER A 506 14.66 -0.25 2.68
C SER A 506 15.29 -1.60 3.02
N ILE A 507 16.03 -2.21 2.08
CA ILE A 507 16.69 -3.50 2.30
C ILE A 507 17.90 -3.36 3.23
N ALA A 508 18.68 -2.29 3.10
CA ALA A 508 19.87 -2.07 3.92
C ALA A 508 19.54 -1.73 5.38
N GLN A 509 18.36 -1.18 5.66
CA GLN A 509 17.91 -0.80 6.99
C GLN A 509 17.02 -1.86 7.68
N SER A 510 16.83 -3.01 7.05
CA SER A 510 16.02 -4.12 7.56
C SER A 510 16.82 -5.42 7.61
N ASP A 511 16.27 -6.44 8.29
CA ASP A 511 16.88 -7.77 8.37
C ASP A 511 16.68 -8.60 7.09
N VAL A 512 16.24 -8.00 5.98
CA VAL A 512 15.92 -8.71 4.72
C VAL A 512 17.10 -9.57 4.25
N ARG A 513 18.31 -9.00 4.25
CA ARG A 513 19.53 -9.71 3.84
C ARG A 513 19.91 -10.80 4.83
N PHE A 514 19.81 -10.51 6.13
CA PHE A 514 20.02 -11.50 7.18
C PHE A 514 19.06 -12.69 7.01
N ASP A 515 17.76 -12.45 6.87
CA ASP A 515 16.75 -13.50 6.77
C ASP A 515 16.90 -14.31 5.47
N TYR A 516 17.22 -13.66 4.35
CA TYR A 516 17.57 -14.35 3.10
C TYR A 516 18.70 -15.36 3.32
N TYR A 517 19.86 -14.90 3.78
CA TYR A 517 21.04 -15.75 3.95
C TYR A 517 20.86 -16.80 5.05
N ARG A 518 20.12 -16.45 6.12
CA ARG A 518 19.75 -17.39 7.18
C ARG A 518 18.90 -18.54 6.66
N PHE A 519 17.96 -18.28 5.74
CA PHE A 519 17.17 -19.36 5.13
C PHE A 519 18.03 -20.21 4.21
N VAL A 520 18.87 -19.59 3.37
CA VAL A 520 19.83 -20.30 2.51
C VAL A 520 20.73 -21.23 3.34
N GLY A 521 21.35 -20.73 4.41
CA GLY A 521 22.20 -21.55 5.28
C GLY A 521 21.43 -22.68 5.97
N GLY A 522 20.17 -22.43 6.34
CA GLY A 522 19.26 -23.45 6.86
C GLY A 522 18.97 -24.58 5.88
N GLU A 523 18.78 -24.26 4.60
CA GLU A 523 18.60 -25.27 3.55
C GLU A 523 19.89 -26.05 3.30
N TYR A 524 21.04 -25.39 3.13
CA TYR A 524 22.32 -26.09 2.95
C TYR A 524 22.63 -27.03 4.11
N ARG A 525 22.41 -26.58 5.35
CA ARG A 525 22.58 -27.42 6.54
C ARG A 525 21.70 -28.66 6.52
N ARG A 526 20.42 -28.54 6.13
CA ARG A 526 19.49 -29.69 6.02
C ARG A 526 19.96 -30.73 5.01
N HIS A 527 20.70 -30.31 3.99
CA HIS A 527 21.24 -31.19 2.96
C HIS A 527 22.67 -31.64 3.25
N GLY A 528 23.20 -31.32 4.43
CA GLY A 528 24.56 -31.67 4.82
C GLY A 528 25.64 -30.87 4.10
N GLU A 529 25.32 -29.81 3.37
CA GLU A 529 26.31 -28.99 2.64
C GLU A 529 26.94 -27.94 3.57
N TYR A 530 27.76 -28.40 4.52
CA TYR A 530 28.18 -27.59 5.66
C TYR A 530 29.06 -26.39 5.28
N ALA A 531 29.91 -26.51 4.27
CA ALA A 531 30.73 -25.39 3.80
C ALA A 531 29.88 -24.25 3.21
N LEU A 532 28.84 -24.58 2.43
CA LEU A 532 27.90 -23.59 1.88
C LEU A 532 26.98 -23.01 2.97
N ALA A 533 26.59 -23.85 3.93
CA ALA A 533 25.85 -23.38 5.10
C ALA A 533 26.68 -22.40 5.94
N LEU A 534 27.97 -22.65 6.11
CA LEU A 534 28.90 -21.75 6.81
C LEU A 534 29.00 -20.39 6.10
N ASP A 535 29.31 -20.35 4.79
CA ASP A 535 29.37 -19.09 4.03
C ASP A 535 28.04 -18.30 4.14
N ALA A 536 26.91 -18.99 4.02
CA ALA A 536 25.60 -18.36 4.16
C ALA A 536 25.36 -17.80 5.58
N TYR A 537 25.77 -18.51 6.65
CA TYR A 537 25.61 -18.00 8.01
C TYR A 537 26.58 -16.85 8.34
N GLU A 538 27.83 -16.88 7.84
CA GLU A 538 28.77 -15.77 7.95
C GLU A 538 28.21 -14.51 7.28
N ARG A 539 27.66 -14.65 6.06
CA ARG A 539 26.96 -13.55 5.36
C ARG A 539 25.73 -13.07 6.11
N ALA A 540 24.93 -13.99 6.66
CA ALA A 540 23.76 -13.61 7.46
C ALA A 540 24.21 -12.72 8.64
N ASN A 541 25.19 -13.17 9.43
CA ASN A 541 25.69 -12.43 10.58
C ASN A 541 26.27 -11.06 10.19
N ALA A 542 26.89 -10.92 9.02
CA ALA A 542 27.37 -9.64 8.50
C ALA A 542 26.23 -8.64 8.18
N HIS A 543 24.99 -9.11 8.00
CA HIS A 543 23.82 -8.32 7.61
C HIS A 543 22.76 -8.17 8.71
N VAL A 544 23.03 -8.60 9.94
CA VAL A 544 22.12 -8.39 11.09
C VAL A 544 21.99 -6.89 11.37
N VAL A 545 20.77 -6.36 11.30
CA VAL A 545 20.48 -4.97 11.66
C VAL A 545 19.98 -4.87 13.10
N SER A 546 19.15 -5.82 13.54
CA SER A 546 18.58 -5.88 14.89
C SER A 546 19.02 -7.14 15.65
N PRO A 547 20.24 -7.15 16.22
CA PRO A 547 20.83 -8.34 16.83
C PRO A 547 20.20 -8.76 18.15
N TRP A 548 19.46 -7.92 18.87
CA TRP A 548 19.03 -8.24 20.24
C TRP A 548 17.54 -8.51 20.28
N CYS A 549 17.14 -9.75 20.51
CA CYS A 549 15.73 -10.10 20.48
C CYS A 549 15.20 -10.57 21.83
N VAL A 550 13.96 -10.17 22.11
CA VAL A 550 13.24 -10.51 23.32
C VAL A 550 12.32 -11.70 23.04
N TYR A 551 12.32 -12.63 23.98
CA TYR A 551 11.62 -13.91 23.89
C TYR A 551 10.75 -14.16 25.10
N GLU A 552 9.52 -14.62 24.84
CA GLU A 552 8.67 -15.27 25.83
C GLU A 552 8.85 -16.79 25.71
N GLY A 553 9.70 -17.34 26.57
CA GLY A 553 10.10 -18.75 26.48
C GLY A 553 10.87 -19.04 25.18
N ARG A 554 10.18 -19.59 24.17
CA ARG A 554 10.76 -19.89 22.83
C ARG A 554 10.18 -19.00 21.72
N GLU A 555 9.14 -18.25 22.03
CA GLU A 555 8.47 -17.38 21.07
C GLU A 555 9.28 -16.09 20.93
N LEU A 556 9.67 -15.78 19.69
CA LEU A 556 10.31 -14.51 19.38
C LEU A 556 9.23 -13.44 19.38
N LEU A 557 9.34 -12.47 20.29
CA LEU A 557 8.42 -11.34 20.31
C LEU A 557 8.92 -10.22 19.39
N GLU A 558 10.16 -9.78 19.60
CA GLU A 558 10.68 -8.61 18.90
C GLU A 558 12.21 -8.54 18.90
N CYS A 559 12.77 -7.76 17.98
CA CYS A 559 14.20 -7.55 17.82
C CYS A 559 14.59 -6.07 17.79
N TYR A 560 15.72 -5.76 18.40
CA TYR A 560 16.19 -4.41 18.68
C TYR A 560 17.62 -4.21 18.20
N ARG A 561 17.90 -2.98 17.76
CA ARG A 561 19.26 -2.56 17.36
C ARG A 561 20.21 -2.42 18.55
N ARG A 562 19.68 -2.03 19.72
CA ARG A 562 20.44 -1.75 20.94
C ARG A 562 20.11 -2.76 22.03
N ARG A 563 21.15 -3.27 22.68
CA ARG A 563 21.03 -4.29 23.72
C ARG A 563 20.30 -3.75 24.94
N GLU A 564 20.63 -2.53 25.34
CA GLU A 564 20.08 -1.88 26.52
C GLU A 564 18.55 -1.73 26.43
N THR A 565 18.04 -1.49 25.22
CA THR A 565 16.61 -1.40 24.95
C THR A 565 15.93 -2.76 25.09
N ALA A 566 16.53 -3.81 24.52
CA ALA A 566 16.03 -5.18 24.65
C ALA A 566 16.01 -5.64 26.12
N GLU A 567 17.09 -5.36 26.86
CA GLU A 567 17.23 -5.72 28.28
C GLU A 567 16.21 -4.98 29.16
N ALA A 568 15.98 -3.68 28.92
CA ALA A 568 14.99 -2.91 29.66
C ALA A 568 13.56 -3.46 29.48
N ILE A 569 13.17 -3.79 28.25
CA ILE A 569 11.85 -4.38 27.95
C ILE A 569 11.73 -5.77 28.56
N ALA A 570 12.79 -6.57 28.45
CA ALA A 570 12.80 -7.91 29.01
C ALA A 570 12.72 -7.91 30.54
N GLU A 571 13.42 -7.00 31.21
CA GLU A 571 13.33 -6.84 32.67
C GLU A 571 11.93 -6.42 33.11
N GLU A 572 11.31 -5.45 32.43
CA GLU A 572 9.97 -4.96 32.74
C GLU A 572 8.89 -6.06 32.60
N GLN A 573 9.03 -6.93 31.61
CA GLN A 573 8.03 -7.94 31.26
C GLN A 573 8.38 -9.36 31.74
N GLY A 574 9.52 -9.55 32.41
CA GLY A 574 9.99 -10.88 32.84
C GLY A 574 10.37 -11.81 31.67
N LEU A 575 10.86 -11.25 30.57
CA LEU A 575 11.22 -11.95 29.33
C LEU A 575 12.73 -12.21 29.28
N THR A 576 13.18 -12.90 28.22
CA THR A 576 14.60 -13.19 28.02
C THR A 576 15.14 -12.49 26.78
N VAL A 577 16.35 -11.93 26.87
CA VAL A 577 17.07 -11.39 25.71
C VAL A 577 18.03 -12.43 25.18
N ASN A 578 17.94 -12.74 23.90
CA ASN A 578 18.96 -13.51 23.20
C ASN A 578 19.43 -12.75 21.96
N GLU A 579 20.70 -12.94 21.62
CA GLU A 579 21.23 -12.41 20.38
C GLU A 579 20.68 -13.21 19.19
N ARG A 580 19.97 -12.56 18.28
CA ARG A 580 19.55 -13.09 16.96
C ARG A 580 20.71 -12.96 15.99
N ASN A 581 21.80 -13.63 16.32
CA ASN A 581 22.78 -14.03 15.36
C ASN A 581 22.61 -15.52 15.06
N ARG A 582 23.31 -15.99 14.04
CA ARG A 582 23.49 -17.40 13.75
C ARG A 582 24.87 -17.86 14.18
N GLN A 583 25.50 -17.20 15.16
CA GLN A 583 26.86 -17.53 15.61
C GLN A 583 26.94 -18.98 16.06
N ARG A 584 25.95 -19.47 16.81
CA ARG A 584 25.91 -20.90 17.19
C ARG A 584 25.89 -21.83 15.97
N GLN A 585 25.07 -21.53 14.96
CA GLN A 585 25.00 -22.35 13.75
C GLN A 585 26.28 -22.21 12.91
N GLU A 586 26.83 -21.00 12.83
CA GLU A 586 28.11 -20.72 12.20
C GLU A 586 29.24 -21.54 12.85
N ASP A 587 29.40 -21.47 14.17
CA ASP A 587 30.40 -22.22 14.94
C ASP A 587 30.21 -23.73 14.76
N GLU A 588 28.96 -24.20 14.75
CA GLU A 588 28.63 -25.61 14.49
C GLU A 588 29.08 -26.03 13.08
N MET A 589 28.76 -25.25 12.04
CA MET A 589 29.17 -25.55 10.66
C MET A 589 30.68 -25.45 10.50
N ARG A 590 31.32 -24.44 11.12
CA ARG A 590 32.78 -24.27 11.14
C ARG A 590 33.47 -25.49 11.72
N SER A 591 32.96 -26.01 12.84
CA SER A 591 33.47 -27.24 13.46
C SER A 591 33.33 -28.48 12.56
N TYR A 592 32.29 -28.59 11.73
CA TYR A 592 32.18 -29.68 10.76
C TYR A 592 33.22 -29.54 9.64
N VAL A 593 33.34 -28.35 9.06
CA VAL A 593 34.31 -28.06 7.98
C VAL A 593 35.75 -28.26 8.46
N GLU A 594 36.11 -27.78 9.65
CA GLU A 594 37.44 -27.96 10.23
C GLU A 594 37.80 -29.42 10.51
N ARG A 595 36.79 -30.28 10.74
CA ARG A 595 36.96 -31.74 10.89
C ARG A 595 37.04 -32.47 9.55
N GLY A 596 36.97 -31.77 8.42
CA GLY A 596 36.92 -32.36 7.08
C GLY A 596 35.58 -33.05 6.77
N ILE A 597 34.52 -32.72 7.52
CA ILE A 597 33.17 -33.18 7.25
C ILE A 597 32.54 -32.16 6.30
N ASP A 598 32.79 -32.32 5.01
CA ASP A 598 32.26 -31.41 3.98
C ASP A 598 30.80 -31.74 3.61
N ARG A 599 30.40 -33.00 3.82
CA ARG A 599 29.03 -33.49 3.63
C ARG A 599 28.61 -34.43 4.74
N ALA A 600 27.32 -34.37 5.11
CA ALA A 600 26.72 -35.42 5.94
C ALA A 600 26.79 -36.76 5.19
N GLU A 601 27.34 -37.80 5.81
CA GLU A 601 27.19 -39.16 5.29
C GLU A 601 25.70 -39.55 5.43
N PRO A 602 25.06 -40.05 4.35
CA PRO A 602 23.63 -40.34 4.30
C PRO A 602 23.19 -41.49 5.23
#